data_AF-A0A7S3IVI7-F1
#
_entry.id   AF-A0A7S3IVI7-F1
#
_cell.length_a   1.000
_cell.length_b   1.000
_cell.length_c   1.000
_cell.angle_alpha   90.00
_cell.angle_beta   90.00
_cell.angle_gamma   90.00
#
_symmetry.space_group_name_H-M   'P 1'
#
loop_
_entity.id
_entity.type
_entity.pdbx_description
1 polymer ?
#
loop_
_entity_poly.entity_id
_entity_poly.type
_entity_poly.pdbx_seq_one_letter_code
_entity_poly.pdbx_strand_id
1 'polypeptide(L)'
;MHVPAPGRVQYYQWHELPFVPTETKVALRVPKAFAESEKTLSYLELVKKETQNFLNKNIGQNYFNGKDHVSLKTPVGEAEAMFAASEEFKQQVADGAIKDLHDKCSALGESTETSYIRIRDSIESQVVSIQARENQIYGSLLEKGLHDLQIHGEFGNDLFATLSFTGTGGATVENLNVLSRLNVDGAYKAEFEELVSLVGAKAHALKNLHTLQQAYVDNVELKEPAAEDELNSFKQRMVAYQTAFENYGSDVSADSTAVSQIDQVSGNLDSAISTFQKFRQALDQRENTFQRLQSAENASQDDLENFRMSLIQHLSTTIVVKEHRQRYQVEQFDRMMTAGFSSQLANKRQSLDKWCTLYADLLQSMIENSHGNKSPYIKANYDHFDEATVRPINSTFFYYFFSAEAWKRGFAKWMLSTAAYPNHKMKQAYMRFFS
;
A
#
# COMPACT_ATOMS: atom_id res chain seq x y z
N MET A 1 72.77 -1.36 -12.46
CA MET A 1 71.49 -1.48 -11.72
C MET A 1 71.02 -0.08 -11.36
N HIS A 2 69.81 0.26 -11.77
CA HIS A 2 69.24 1.60 -11.70
C HIS A 2 68.83 1.90 -10.24
N VAL A 3 69.38 2.96 -9.64
CA VAL A 3 68.92 3.48 -8.35
C VAL A 3 67.78 4.47 -8.65
N PRO A 4 66.53 4.22 -8.21
CA PRO A 4 65.44 5.14 -8.47
C PRO A 4 65.49 6.33 -7.49
N ALA A 5 65.21 7.53 -8.03
CA ALA A 5 65.17 8.80 -7.31
C ALA A 5 64.03 8.85 -6.26
N PRO A 6 64.20 9.60 -5.15
CA PRO A 6 63.20 9.72 -4.10
C PRO A 6 62.10 10.68 -4.55
N GLY A 7 60.93 10.15 -4.92
CA GLY A 7 59.83 11.03 -5.38
C GLY A 7 58.49 10.38 -5.70
N ARG A 8 58.29 9.08 -5.46
CA ARG A 8 56.96 8.46 -5.51
C ARG A 8 56.82 7.52 -4.32
N VAL A 9 55.81 7.79 -3.48
CA VAL A 9 55.36 6.84 -2.46
C VAL A 9 54.96 5.57 -3.19
N GLN A 10 55.85 4.57 -3.18
CA GLN A 10 55.52 3.23 -3.64
C GLN A 10 54.47 2.69 -2.67
N TYR A 11 53.25 2.49 -3.16
CA TYR A 11 52.21 1.75 -2.45
C TYR A 11 52.71 0.31 -2.27
N TYR A 12 53.35 0.02 -1.14
CA TYR A 12 53.65 -1.34 -0.74
C TYR A 12 52.31 -2.06 -0.50
N GLN A 13 51.96 -3.04 -1.34
CA GLN A 13 50.84 -3.94 -1.11
C GLN A 13 51.22 -4.95 -0.02
N TRP A 14 51.34 -4.47 1.23
CA TRP A 14 51.72 -5.26 2.40
C TRP A 14 50.77 -6.44 2.71
N HIS A 15 49.62 -6.48 2.05
CA HIS A 15 48.61 -7.53 2.14
C HIS A 15 49.11 -8.84 1.52
N GLU A 16 50.02 -8.73 0.53
CA GLU A 16 50.55 -9.86 -0.25
C GLU A 16 51.78 -10.52 0.38
N LEU A 17 52.27 -10.03 1.53
CA LEU A 17 53.43 -10.63 2.20
C LEU A 17 52.97 -11.74 3.15
N PRO A 18 53.15 -13.03 2.82
CA PRO A 18 52.62 -14.15 3.61
C PRO A 18 53.35 -14.35 4.94
N PHE A 19 54.54 -13.78 5.10
CA PHE A 19 55.43 -14.01 6.25
C PHE A 19 55.24 -13.02 7.41
N VAL A 20 54.38 -12.01 7.26
CA VAL A 20 54.08 -11.07 8.34
C VAL A 20 52.86 -11.58 9.12
N PRO A 21 52.98 -11.82 10.45
CA PRO A 21 51.87 -12.27 11.28
C PRO A 21 50.66 -11.34 11.19
N THR A 22 49.47 -11.92 11.24
CA THR A 22 48.20 -11.20 11.09
C THR A 22 48.03 -10.12 12.16
N GLU A 23 48.56 -10.33 13.37
CA GLU A 23 48.50 -9.30 14.43
C GLU A 23 49.32 -8.06 14.06
N THR A 24 50.48 -8.23 13.43
CA THR A 24 51.34 -7.12 12.98
C THR A 24 50.72 -6.39 11.78
N LYS A 25 50.03 -7.11 10.90
CA LYS A 25 49.25 -6.54 9.78
C LYS A 25 48.07 -5.67 10.27
N VAL A 26 47.44 -6.03 11.38
CA VAL A 26 46.36 -5.25 12.00
C VAL A 26 46.90 -3.98 12.66
N ALA A 27 48.04 -4.07 13.36
CA ALA A 27 48.69 -2.94 14.02
C ALA A 27 49.26 -1.88 13.04
N LEU A 28 49.62 -2.27 11.81
CA LEU A 28 50.18 -1.40 10.78
C LEU A 28 49.14 -0.80 9.82
N ARG A 29 47.82 -0.92 10.10
CA ARG A 29 46.80 -0.24 9.30
C ARG A 29 47.00 1.28 9.43
N VAL A 30 47.68 1.86 8.43
CA VAL A 30 47.60 3.29 8.12
C VAL A 30 46.11 3.61 8.02
N PRO A 31 45.63 4.69 8.65
CA PRO A 31 44.24 5.10 8.53
C PRO A 31 43.97 5.29 7.04
N LYS A 32 43.24 4.35 6.43
CA LYS A 32 42.61 4.62 5.15
C LYS A 32 41.68 5.78 5.45
N ALA A 33 42.03 6.95 4.91
CA ALA A 33 41.14 8.07 4.78
C ALA A 33 39.77 7.52 4.36
N PHE A 34 38.75 7.80 5.18
CA PHE A 34 37.34 7.55 4.89
C PHE A 34 37.01 6.15 4.36
N ALA A 35 37.22 5.11 5.17
CA ALA A 35 36.30 3.98 5.07
C ALA A 35 34.97 4.46 5.67
N GLU A 36 34.09 5.03 4.83
CA GLU A 36 32.69 5.20 5.18
C GLU A 36 32.14 3.80 5.44
N SER A 37 32.08 3.39 6.70
CA SER A 37 31.31 2.21 7.06
C SER A 37 29.87 2.51 6.67
N GLU A 38 29.23 1.61 5.91
CA GLU A 38 27.79 1.68 5.71
C GLU A 38 27.13 1.95 7.06
N LYS A 39 26.27 2.98 7.12
CA LYS A 39 25.55 3.34 8.34
C LYS A 39 24.82 2.11 8.85
N THR A 40 25.33 1.51 9.91
CA THR A 40 24.71 0.35 10.53
C THR A 40 23.59 0.85 11.43
N LEU A 41 22.34 0.63 11.04
CA LEU A 41 21.18 0.94 11.86
C LEU A 41 21.01 -0.12 12.97
N SER A 42 22.01 -0.17 13.86
CA SER A 42 22.16 -1.19 14.91
C SER A 42 20.94 -1.31 15.83
N TYR A 43 20.19 -0.21 16.01
CA TYR A 43 19.02 -0.13 16.86
C TYR A 43 17.67 -0.28 16.12
N LEU A 44 17.66 -0.44 14.79
CA LEU A 44 16.42 -0.41 14.00
C LEU A 44 15.40 -1.46 14.45
N GLU A 45 15.82 -2.72 14.58
CA GLU A 45 14.92 -3.80 14.98
C GLU A 45 14.36 -3.60 16.39
N LEU A 46 15.17 -3.04 17.30
CA LEU A 46 14.72 -2.70 18.64
C LEU A 46 13.73 -1.53 18.64
N VAL A 47 14.00 -0.49 17.84
CA VAL A 47 13.07 0.64 17.65
C VAL A 47 11.74 0.15 17.11
N LYS A 48 11.73 -0.67 16.05
CA LYS A 48 10.50 -1.24 15.48
C LYS A 48 9.71 -2.05 16.51
N LYS A 49 10.41 -2.88 17.28
CA LYS A 49 9.79 -3.70 18.35
C LYS A 49 9.14 -2.82 19.41
N GLU A 50 9.85 -1.82 19.94
CA GLU A 50 9.31 -0.96 20.98
C GLU A 50 8.22 -0.03 20.46
N THR A 51 8.29 0.43 19.20
CA THR A 51 7.18 1.12 18.54
C THR A 51 5.94 0.23 18.45
N GLN A 52 6.09 -1.05 18.08
CA GLN A 52 4.96 -1.98 18.07
C GLN A 52 4.39 -2.22 19.48
N ASN A 53 5.25 -2.35 20.50
CA ASN A 53 4.82 -2.47 21.90
C ASN A 53 4.02 -1.24 22.35
N PHE A 54 4.49 -0.04 22.00
CA PHE A 54 3.78 1.21 22.27
C PHE A 54 2.40 1.22 21.61
N LEU A 55 2.32 0.87 20.33
CA LEU A 55 1.05 0.83 19.60
C LEU A 55 0.09 -0.17 20.24
N ASN A 56 0.53 -1.41 20.49
CA ASN A 56 -0.31 -2.45 21.10
C ASN A 56 -0.83 -2.08 22.49
N LYS A 57 -0.05 -1.28 23.25
CA LYS A 57 -0.44 -0.84 24.59
C LYS A 57 -1.48 0.28 24.56
N ASN A 58 -1.39 1.20 23.59
CA ASN A 58 -2.19 2.42 23.57
C ASN A 58 -3.32 2.40 22.53
N ILE A 59 -3.24 1.52 21.52
CA ILE A 59 -4.19 1.40 20.42
C ILE A 59 -4.55 -0.09 20.31
N GLY A 60 -5.73 -0.45 20.85
CA GLY A 60 -6.15 -1.85 20.95
C GLY A 60 -6.50 -2.51 19.63
N GLN A 61 -6.88 -1.75 18.61
CA GLN A 61 -7.29 -2.25 17.29
C GLN A 61 -6.99 -1.19 16.22
N ASN A 62 -6.79 -1.61 14.97
CA ASN A 62 -6.78 -0.68 13.84
C ASN A 62 -8.22 -0.35 13.43
N TYR A 63 -8.64 0.89 13.71
CA TYR A 63 -10.02 1.31 13.51
C TYR A 63 -10.40 1.38 12.03
N PHE A 64 -9.45 1.67 11.13
CA PHE A 64 -9.72 1.90 9.71
C PHE A 64 -9.99 0.61 8.92
N ASN A 65 -9.39 -0.51 9.34
CA ASN A 65 -9.49 -1.80 8.65
C ASN A 65 -10.01 -2.94 9.52
N GLY A 66 -10.32 -2.69 10.80
CA GLY A 66 -10.87 -3.68 11.71
C GLY A 66 -9.88 -4.76 12.17
N LYS A 67 -8.58 -4.65 11.87
CA LYS A 67 -7.57 -5.64 12.33
C LYS A 67 -7.20 -5.43 13.79
N ASP A 68 -6.95 -6.52 14.50
CA ASP A 68 -6.61 -6.53 15.93
C ASP A 68 -5.33 -5.75 16.31
N HIS A 69 -4.50 -5.35 15.35
CA HIS A 69 -3.27 -4.61 15.62
C HIS A 69 -2.96 -3.58 14.54
N VAL A 70 -2.30 -2.48 14.94
CA VAL A 70 -1.77 -1.46 14.03
C VAL A 70 -0.44 -1.96 13.45
N SER A 71 -0.34 -1.99 12.12
CA SER A 71 0.89 -2.40 11.44
C SER A 71 1.88 -1.24 11.32
N LEU A 72 3.18 -1.49 11.33
CA LEU A 72 4.19 -0.47 11.01
C LEU A 72 4.08 0.07 9.56
N LYS A 73 3.31 -0.59 8.69
CA LYS A 73 3.00 -0.05 7.36
C LYS A 73 1.99 1.09 7.41
N THR A 74 1.23 1.23 8.50
CA THR A 74 0.24 2.30 8.70
C THR A 74 0.93 3.67 8.69
N PRO A 75 0.34 4.68 7.99
CA PRO A 75 0.82 6.06 8.05
C PRO A 75 0.82 6.60 9.48
N VAL A 76 1.80 7.47 9.79
CA VAL A 76 1.90 8.09 11.12
C VAL A 76 0.63 8.87 11.46
N GLY A 77 0.05 9.61 10.51
CA GLY A 77 -1.19 10.36 10.72
C GLY A 77 -2.40 9.48 11.09
N GLU A 78 -2.51 8.29 10.51
CA GLU A 78 -3.57 7.34 10.90
C GLU A 78 -3.35 6.81 12.32
N ALA A 79 -2.11 6.50 12.69
CA ALA A 79 -1.79 6.08 14.05
C ALA A 79 -2.02 7.19 15.09
N GLU A 80 -1.71 8.44 14.74
CA GLU A 80 -2.03 9.64 15.53
C GLU A 80 -3.54 9.75 15.76
N ALA A 81 -4.34 9.66 14.70
CA ALA A 81 -5.80 9.76 14.79
C ALA A 81 -6.40 8.64 15.67
N MET A 82 -5.87 7.41 15.58
CA MET A 82 -6.31 6.31 16.43
C MET A 82 -5.93 6.50 17.90
N PHE A 83 -4.76 7.09 18.17
CA PHE A 83 -4.32 7.40 19.54
C PHE A 83 -5.15 8.53 20.17
N ALA A 84 -5.45 9.57 19.38
CA ALA A 84 -6.22 10.74 19.80
C ALA A 84 -7.74 10.51 19.80
N ALA A 85 -8.21 9.31 19.42
CA ALA A 85 -9.64 8.99 19.44
C ALA A 85 -10.26 9.22 20.83
N SER A 86 -11.51 9.70 20.86
CA SER A 86 -12.23 9.92 22.12
C SER A 86 -12.41 8.61 22.89
N GLU A 87 -12.54 8.71 24.22
CA GLU A 87 -12.78 7.52 25.06
C GLU A 87 -14.09 6.82 24.70
N GLU A 88 -15.11 7.56 24.27
CA GLU A 88 -16.36 6.99 23.73
C GLU A 88 -16.10 6.12 22.49
N PHE A 89 -15.23 6.59 21.57
CA PHE A 89 -14.87 5.83 20.38
C PHE A 89 -14.03 4.60 20.74
N LYS A 90 -13.06 4.74 21.65
CA LYS A 90 -12.26 3.60 22.15
C LYS A 90 -13.15 2.56 22.83
N GLN A 91 -14.20 2.97 23.54
CA GLN A 91 -15.16 2.05 24.12
C GLN A 91 -15.94 1.29 23.03
N GLN A 92 -16.41 1.97 21.98
CA GLN A 92 -17.08 1.31 20.85
C GLN A 92 -16.19 0.28 20.14
N VAL A 93 -14.89 0.55 20.07
CA VAL A 93 -13.91 -0.41 19.56
C VAL A 93 -13.79 -1.61 20.51
N ALA A 94 -13.63 -1.36 21.81
CA ALA A 94 -13.52 -2.41 22.82
C ALA A 94 -14.76 -3.32 22.88
N ASP A 95 -15.95 -2.73 22.67
CA ASP A 95 -17.23 -3.46 22.62
C ASP A 95 -17.43 -4.23 21.30
N GLY A 96 -16.52 -4.09 20.32
CA GLY A 96 -16.58 -4.78 19.04
C GLY A 96 -17.44 -4.11 17.97
N ALA A 97 -18.12 -2.99 18.28
CA ALA A 97 -19.06 -2.34 17.38
C ALA A 97 -18.43 -1.86 16.06
N ILE A 98 -17.16 -1.41 16.10
CA ILE A 98 -16.43 -0.99 14.88
C ILE A 98 -16.09 -2.19 14.00
N LYS A 99 -15.72 -3.32 14.61
CA LYS A 99 -15.46 -4.57 13.88
C LYS A 99 -16.73 -5.09 13.23
N ASP A 100 -17.82 -5.14 13.99
CA ASP A 100 -19.14 -5.55 13.49
C ASP A 100 -19.60 -4.67 12.33
N LEU A 101 -19.30 -3.37 12.36
CA LEU A 101 -19.61 -2.45 11.26
C LEU A 101 -18.80 -2.75 10.00
N HIS A 102 -17.50 -3.03 10.12
CA HIS A 102 -16.67 -3.46 8.98
C HIS A 102 -17.14 -4.79 8.40
N ASP A 103 -17.39 -5.78 9.26
CA ASP A 103 -17.85 -7.10 8.88
C ASP A 103 -19.22 -7.02 8.19
N LYS A 104 -20.13 -6.19 8.73
CA LYS A 104 -21.43 -5.90 8.12
C LYS A 104 -21.29 -5.24 6.74
N CYS A 105 -20.41 -4.26 6.59
CA CYS A 105 -20.15 -3.64 5.28
C CYS A 105 -19.57 -4.66 4.28
N SER A 106 -18.63 -5.50 4.71
CA SER A 106 -18.04 -6.54 3.85
C SER A 106 -19.09 -7.55 3.40
N ALA A 107 -19.86 -8.10 4.34
CA ALA A 107 -20.90 -9.08 4.06
C ALA A 107 -22.01 -8.52 3.18
N LEU A 108 -22.44 -7.27 3.42
CA LEU A 108 -23.41 -6.61 2.58
C LEU A 108 -22.82 -6.32 1.18
N GLY A 109 -21.58 -5.88 1.07
CA GLY A 109 -20.90 -5.66 -0.21
C GLY A 109 -20.91 -6.91 -1.09
N GLU A 110 -20.43 -8.04 -0.55
CA GLU A 110 -20.45 -9.34 -1.26
C GLU A 110 -21.88 -9.77 -1.63
N SER A 111 -22.84 -9.58 -0.72
CA SER A 111 -24.24 -9.90 -0.96
C SER A 111 -24.87 -9.01 -2.04
N THR A 112 -24.49 -7.74 -2.13
CA THR A 112 -24.97 -6.81 -3.16
C THR A 112 -24.44 -7.20 -4.53
N GLU A 113 -23.14 -7.45 -4.66
CA GLU A 113 -22.50 -7.87 -5.92
C GLU A 113 -23.10 -9.19 -6.42
N THR A 114 -23.20 -10.19 -5.54
CA THR A 114 -23.77 -11.50 -5.89
C THR A 114 -25.23 -11.39 -6.34
N SER A 115 -26.04 -10.59 -5.64
CA SER A 115 -27.46 -10.43 -5.97
C SER A 115 -27.66 -9.66 -7.28
N TYR A 116 -26.85 -8.62 -7.51
CA TYR A 116 -26.87 -7.84 -8.73
C TYR A 116 -26.53 -8.72 -9.95
N ILE A 117 -25.38 -9.39 -9.94
CA ILE A 117 -24.92 -10.25 -11.04
C ILE A 117 -25.96 -11.33 -11.33
N ARG A 118 -26.42 -12.05 -10.30
CA ARG A 118 -27.37 -13.15 -10.47
C ARG A 118 -28.68 -12.71 -11.13
N ILE A 119 -29.28 -11.60 -10.67
CA ILE A 119 -30.57 -11.13 -11.21
C ILE A 119 -30.36 -10.61 -12.62
N ARG A 120 -29.31 -9.81 -12.84
CA ARG A 120 -28.94 -9.30 -14.16
C ARG A 120 -28.78 -10.43 -15.17
N ASP A 121 -27.90 -11.40 -14.90
CA ASP A 121 -27.63 -12.53 -15.79
C ASP A 121 -28.89 -13.35 -16.07
N SER A 122 -29.74 -13.53 -15.05
CA SER A 122 -31.00 -14.26 -15.21
C SER A 122 -31.96 -13.54 -16.15
N ILE A 123 -32.09 -12.21 -16.05
CA ILE A 123 -32.94 -11.42 -16.95
C ILE A 123 -32.33 -11.36 -18.35
N GLU A 124 -31.02 -11.14 -18.48
CA GLU A 124 -30.32 -11.15 -19.77
C GLU A 124 -30.46 -12.50 -20.47
N SER A 125 -30.39 -13.61 -19.74
CA SER A 125 -30.65 -14.94 -20.27
C SER A 125 -32.08 -15.08 -20.84
N GLN A 126 -33.09 -14.48 -20.20
CA GLN A 126 -34.45 -14.44 -20.77
C GLN A 126 -34.51 -13.58 -22.03
N VAL A 127 -33.80 -12.44 -22.09
CA VAL A 127 -33.72 -11.62 -23.31
C VAL A 127 -33.11 -12.40 -24.46
N VAL A 128 -32.06 -13.19 -24.21
CA VAL A 128 -31.45 -14.08 -25.22
C VAL A 128 -32.43 -15.18 -25.67
N SER A 129 -33.19 -15.76 -24.74
CA SER A 129 -34.23 -16.75 -25.07
C SER A 129 -35.31 -16.15 -25.99
N ILE A 130 -35.74 -14.91 -25.71
CA ILE A 130 -36.70 -14.20 -26.57
C ILE A 130 -36.09 -13.92 -27.95
N GLN A 131 -34.82 -13.49 -28.02
CA GLN A 131 -34.12 -13.30 -29.30
C GLN A 131 -34.03 -14.59 -30.12
N ALA A 132 -33.81 -15.74 -29.48
CA ALA A 132 -33.80 -17.03 -30.16
C ALA A 132 -35.18 -17.37 -30.76
N ARG A 133 -36.27 -17.07 -30.06
CA ARG A 133 -37.64 -17.22 -30.60
C ARG A 133 -37.90 -16.27 -31.76
N GLU A 134 -37.46 -15.02 -31.66
CA GLU A 134 -37.55 -14.07 -32.78
C GLU A 134 -36.78 -14.55 -34.01
N ASN A 135 -35.58 -15.10 -33.84
CA ASN A 135 -34.80 -15.68 -34.95
C ASN A 135 -35.53 -16.84 -35.64
N GLN A 136 -36.30 -17.66 -34.91
CA GLN A 136 -37.14 -18.71 -35.51
C GLN A 136 -38.23 -18.10 -36.39
N ILE A 137 -38.86 -17.01 -35.93
CA ILE A 137 -39.87 -16.29 -36.70
C ILE A 137 -39.23 -15.67 -37.95
N TYR A 138 -38.06 -15.03 -37.82
CA TYR A 138 -37.33 -14.47 -38.97
C TYR A 138 -36.97 -15.55 -39.99
N GLY A 139 -36.53 -16.73 -39.55
CA GLY A 139 -36.29 -17.88 -40.42
C GLY A 139 -37.53 -18.28 -41.22
N SER A 140 -38.69 -18.37 -40.55
CA SER A 140 -39.96 -18.69 -41.22
C SER A 140 -40.38 -17.64 -42.25
N LEU A 141 -40.12 -16.35 -41.97
CA LEU A 141 -40.42 -15.25 -42.87
C LEU A 141 -39.46 -15.21 -44.08
N LEU A 142 -38.19 -15.53 -43.87
CA LEU A 142 -37.19 -15.69 -44.93
C LEU A 142 -37.58 -16.82 -45.90
N GLU A 143 -38.06 -17.95 -45.38
CA GLU A 143 -38.57 -19.06 -46.20
C GLU A 143 -39.81 -18.66 -47.03
N LYS A 144 -40.64 -17.74 -46.52
CA LYS A 144 -41.76 -17.16 -47.25
C LYS A 144 -41.36 -16.08 -48.27
N GLY A 145 -40.07 -15.75 -48.39
CA GLY A 145 -39.54 -14.84 -49.41
C GLY A 145 -39.27 -13.41 -48.95
N LEU A 146 -39.30 -13.12 -47.63
CA LEU A 146 -38.84 -11.84 -47.11
C LEU A 146 -37.31 -11.86 -46.89
N HIS A 147 -36.54 -11.31 -47.83
CA HIS A 147 -35.08 -11.32 -47.75
C HIS A 147 -34.44 -10.15 -47.00
N ASP A 148 -35.21 -9.11 -46.64
CA ASP A 148 -34.72 -7.88 -45.99
C ASP A 148 -34.77 -7.94 -44.45
N LEU A 149 -34.81 -9.14 -43.87
CA LEU A 149 -34.86 -9.33 -42.41
C LEU A 149 -33.47 -9.58 -41.83
N GLN A 150 -33.22 -9.04 -40.65
CA GLN A 150 -31.97 -9.22 -39.91
C GLN A 150 -32.11 -10.29 -38.82
N ILE A 151 -31.13 -11.19 -38.71
CA ILE A 151 -31.09 -12.23 -37.68
C ILE A 151 -30.21 -11.76 -36.52
N HIS A 152 -30.63 -11.96 -35.27
CA HIS A 152 -29.80 -11.65 -34.11
C HIS A 152 -28.51 -12.48 -34.12
N GLY A 153 -27.36 -11.83 -33.98
CA GLY A 153 -26.05 -12.47 -33.86
C GLY A 153 -25.37 -12.81 -35.19
N GLU A 154 -26.10 -12.74 -36.30
CA GLU A 154 -25.53 -12.87 -37.65
C GLU A 154 -25.36 -11.48 -38.27
N PHE A 155 -24.24 -10.84 -37.94
CA PHE A 155 -23.83 -9.63 -38.64
C PHE A 155 -23.18 -10.04 -39.95
N GLY A 156 -23.80 -9.66 -41.07
CA GLY A 156 -23.10 -9.68 -42.35
C GLY A 156 -21.80 -8.87 -42.26
N ASN A 157 -20.84 -9.16 -43.13
CA ASN A 157 -19.54 -8.45 -43.21
C ASN A 157 -19.64 -6.93 -43.51
N ASP A 158 -20.85 -6.35 -43.45
CA ASP A 158 -21.11 -4.95 -43.76
C ASP A 158 -20.99 -4.08 -42.51
N LEU A 159 -19.95 -3.24 -42.50
CA LEU A 159 -19.66 -2.27 -41.44
C LEU A 159 -20.85 -1.33 -41.19
N PHE A 160 -21.65 -1.05 -42.22
CA PHE A 160 -22.85 -0.20 -42.09
C PHE A 160 -24.00 -0.89 -41.35
N ALA A 161 -24.18 -2.22 -41.53
CA ALA A 161 -25.12 -3.01 -40.74
C ALA A 161 -24.69 -3.11 -39.26
N THR A 162 -23.38 -3.06 -39.00
CA THR A 162 -22.82 -3.03 -37.65
C THR A 162 -23.00 -1.64 -36.99
N LEU A 163 -22.95 -0.56 -37.78
CA LEU A 163 -23.15 0.82 -37.29
C LEU A 163 -24.63 1.19 -37.11
N SER A 164 -25.54 0.71 -37.96
CA SER A 164 -26.99 0.87 -37.76
C SER A 164 -27.49 0.13 -36.51
N PHE A 165 -26.83 -0.98 -36.14
CA PHE A 165 -27.12 -1.76 -34.93
C PHE A 165 -26.83 -1.05 -33.60
N THR A 166 -26.07 0.06 -33.63
CA THR A 166 -25.94 0.94 -32.46
C THR A 166 -27.19 1.82 -32.22
N GLY A 167 -28.17 1.74 -33.12
CA GLY A 167 -29.50 2.30 -32.94
C GLY A 167 -30.22 1.65 -31.75
N THR A 168 -30.98 2.46 -31.01
CA THR A 168 -31.58 2.16 -29.71
C THR A 168 -32.52 0.94 -29.67
N GLY A 169 -32.91 0.33 -30.80
CA GLY A 169 -33.86 -0.78 -30.88
C GLY A 169 -33.36 -2.12 -31.46
N GLY A 170 -32.16 -2.16 -32.07
CA GLY A 170 -31.60 -3.37 -32.70
C GLY A 170 -32.47 -4.03 -33.79
N ALA A 171 -32.09 -5.25 -34.19
CA ALA A 171 -32.73 -6.00 -35.28
C ALA A 171 -34.25 -6.20 -35.12
N THR A 172 -34.75 -6.31 -33.89
CA THR A 172 -36.18 -6.51 -33.62
C THR A 172 -37.03 -5.30 -34.06
N VAL A 173 -36.62 -4.08 -33.69
CA VAL A 173 -37.36 -2.86 -34.06
C VAL A 173 -37.23 -2.59 -35.56
N GLU A 174 -36.06 -2.86 -36.14
CA GLU A 174 -35.85 -2.75 -37.59
C GLU A 174 -36.72 -3.73 -38.38
N ASN A 175 -36.78 -5.00 -37.98
CA ASN A 175 -37.61 -6.02 -38.64
C ASN A 175 -39.11 -5.71 -38.51
N LEU A 176 -39.57 -5.20 -37.35
CA LEU A 176 -40.95 -4.73 -37.20
C LEU A 176 -41.28 -3.56 -38.13
N ASN A 177 -40.34 -2.62 -38.31
CA ASN A 177 -40.50 -1.52 -39.27
C ASN A 177 -40.60 -2.03 -40.71
N VAL A 178 -39.86 -3.07 -41.09
CA VAL A 178 -39.95 -3.70 -42.41
C VAL A 178 -41.30 -4.39 -42.59
N LEU A 179 -41.71 -5.20 -41.62
CA LEU A 179 -42.98 -5.94 -41.69
C LEU A 179 -44.18 -4.99 -41.70
N SER A 180 -44.17 -3.92 -40.91
CA SER A 180 -45.29 -2.95 -40.89
C SER A 180 -45.50 -2.21 -42.21
N ARG A 181 -44.47 -2.09 -43.06
CA ARG A 181 -44.57 -1.53 -44.42
C ARG A 181 -45.16 -2.52 -45.43
N LEU A 182 -45.13 -3.81 -45.12
CA LEU A 182 -45.61 -4.89 -45.96
C LEU A 182 -47.00 -5.29 -45.47
N ASN A 183 -48.04 -4.70 -46.06
CA ASN A 183 -49.48 -4.92 -45.82
C ASN A 183 -49.81 -6.10 -44.86
N VAL A 184 -49.79 -5.82 -43.55
CA VAL A 184 -49.75 -6.81 -42.46
C VAL A 184 -51.01 -7.67 -42.37
N ASP A 185 -52.12 -7.22 -42.98
CA ASP A 185 -53.40 -7.92 -43.00
C ASP A 185 -53.44 -9.19 -43.88
N GLY A 186 -52.31 -9.56 -44.49
CA GLY A 186 -52.15 -10.71 -45.37
C GLY A 186 -51.46 -11.93 -44.74
N ALA A 187 -50.52 -12.52 -45.48
CA ALA A 187 -49.91 -13.82 -45.19
C ALA A 187 -48.91 -13.85 -44.00
N TYR A 188 -48.64 -12.68 -43.39
CA TYR A 188 -47.61 -12.48 -42.36
C TYR A 188 -48.19 -12.00 -41.02
N LYS A 189 -49.51 -11.91 -40.92
CA LYS A 189 -50.20 -11.34 -39.74
C LYS A 189 -49.83 -12.07 -38.45
N ALA A 190 -49.84 -13.40 -38.47
CA ALA A 190 -49.55 -14.23 -37.30
C ALA A 190 -48.11 -14.03 -36.80
N GLU A 191 -47.13 -14.04 -37.70
CA GLU A 191 -45.73 -13.81 -37.34
C GLU A 191 -45.49 -12.37 -36.85
N PHE A 192 -46.19 -11.38 -37.44
CA PHE A 192 -46.12 -10.00 -36.99
C PHE A 192 -46.68 -9.83 -35.57
N GLU A 193 -47.87 -10.38 -35.30
CA GLU A 193 -48.47 -10.34 -33.96
C GLU A 193 -47.60 -11.06 -32.92
N GLU A 194 -47.00 -12.20 -33.26
CA GLU A 194 -46.07 -12.90 -32.36
C GLU A 194 -44.81 -12.06 -32.07
N LEU A 195 -44.21 -11.43 -33.09
CA LEU A 195 -43.06 -10.55 -32.89
C LEU A 195 -43.40 -9.35 -32.00
N VAL A 196 -44.55 -8.70 -32.22
CA VAL A 196 -45.03 -7.59 -31.37
C VAL A 196 -45.20 -8.06 -29.93
N SER A 197 -45.74 -9.26 -29.71
CA SER A 197 -45.89 -9.86 -28.39
C SER A 197 -44.54 -10.08 -27.68
N LEU A 198 -43.52 -10.56 -28.41
CA LEU A 198 -42.15 -10.74 -27.90
C LEU A 198 -41.43 -9.41 -27.61
N VAL A 199 -41.70 -8.36 -28.41
CA VAL A 199 -41.21 -7.00 -28.15
C VAL A 199 -41.75 -6.46 -26.84
N GLY A 200 -43.03 -6.69 -26.53
CA GLY A 200 -43.61 -6.36 -25.24
C GLY A 200 -42.89 -7.04 -24.08
N ALA A 201 -42.55 -8.33 -24.23
CA ALA A 201 -41.77 -9.07 -23.22
C ALA A 201 -40.33 -8.53 -23.07
N LYS A 202 -39.65 -8.15 -24.16
CA LYS A 202 -38.32 -7.50 -24.11
C LYS A 202 -38.36 -6.13 -23.42
N ALA A 203 -39.37 -5.32 -23.71
CA ALA A 203 -39.55 -4.03 -23.04
C ALA A 203 -39.70 -4.22 -21.53
N HIS A 204 -40.46 -5.24 -21.10
CA HIS A 204 -40.63 -5.60 -19.69
C HIS A 204 -39.32 -6.08 -19.04
N ALA A 205 -38.55 -6.96 -19.70
CA ALA A 205 -37.24 -7.38 -19.21
C ALA A 205 -36.26 -6.21 -19.03
N LEU A 206 -36.18 -5.31 -20.01
CA LEU A 206 -35.30 -4.14 -19.95
C LEU A 206 -35.73 -3.12 -18.91
N LYS A 207 -37.03 -3.01 -18.63
CA LYS A 207 -37.53 -2.22 -17.50
C LYS A 207 -37.00 -2.75 -16.17
N ASN A 208 -37.03 -4.07 -15.97
CA ASN A 208 -36.51 -4.69 -14.74
C ASN A 208 -34.99 -4.53 -14.63
N LEU A 209 -34.24 -4.68 -15.72
CA LEU A 209 -32.79 -4.40 -15.77
C LEU A 209 -32.49 -2.94 -15.46
N HIS A 210 -33.23 -2.00 -16.05
CA HIS A 210 -33.08 -0.58 -15.76
C HIS A 210 -33.35 -0.28 -14.28
N THR A 211 -34.42 -0.83 -13.70
CA THR A 211 -34.72 -0.65 -12.27
C THR A 211 -33.62 -1.22 -11.37
N LEU A 212 -33.09 -2.40 -11.69
CA LEU A 212 -31.96 -3.00 -10.98
C LEU A 212 -30.71 -2.11 -11.05
N GLN A 213 -30.34 -1.67 -12.27
CA GLN A 213 -29.16 -0.83 -12.51
C GLN A 213 -29.28 0.53 -11.83
N GLN A 214 -30.44 1.18 -11.93
CA GLN A 214 -30.69 2.45 -11.27
C GLN A 214 -30.48 2.33 -9.76
N ALA A 215 -31.07 1.31 -9.13
CA ALA A 215 -30.91 1.09 -7.70
C ALA A 215 -29.46 0.78 -7.30
N TYR A 216 -28.71 0.08 -8.16
CA TYR A 216 -27.30 -0.22 -7.94
C TYR A 216 -26.43 1.05 -8.03
N VAL A 217 -26.62 1.89 -9.05
CA VAL A 217 -25.95 3.20 -9.20
C VAL A 217 -26.24 4.11 -8.00
N ASP A 218 -27.51 4.18 -7.57
CA ASP A 218 -27.94 5.08 -6.50
C ASP A 218 -27.41 4.69 -5.11
N ASN A 219 -27.07 3.41 -4.89
CA ASN A 219 -26.77 2.90 -3.54
C ASN A 219 -25.37 2.26 -3.40
N VAL A 220 -24.77 1.79 -4.49
CA VAL A 220 -23.49 1.06 -4.48
C VAL A 220 -22.41 1.86 -5.21
N GLU A 221 -22.62 2.16 -6.50
CA GLU A 221 -21.62 2.80 -7.38
C GLU A 221 -21.96 4.27 -7.66
N LEU A 222 -21.97 5.08 -6.59
CA LEU A 222 -22.29 6.50 -6.70
C LEU A 222 -21.31 7.24 -7.61
N LYS A 223 -21.85 7.80 -8.70
CA LYS A 223 -21.13 8.62 -9.68
C LYS A 223 -20.04 7.85 -10.43
N GLU A 224 -20.16 6.53 -10.56
CA GLU A 224 -19.30 5.77 -11.45
C GLU A 224 -19.75 5.97 -12.92
N PRO A 225 -18.91 6.55 -13.79
CA PRO A 225 -19.32 6.84 -15.17
C PRO A 225 -19.73 5.60 -15.97
N ALA A 226 -19.04 4.47 -15.75
CA ALA A 226 -19.33 3.22 -16.45
C ALA A 226 -20.73 2.68 -16.10
N ALA A 227 -21.12 2.77 -14.82
CA ALA A 227 -22.42 2.33 -14.35
C ALA A 227 -23.56 3.23 -14.87
N GLU A 228 -23.31 4.54 -14.99
CA GLU A 228 -24.23 5.52 -15.59
C GLU A 228 -24.39 5.31 -17.10
N ASP A 229 -23.32 5.00 -17.83
CA ASP A 229 -23.36 4.71 -19.26
C ASP A 229 -24.21 3.45 -19.54
N GLU A 230 -24.03 2.40 -18.73
CA GLU A 230 -24.84 1.18 -18.82
C GLU A 230 -26.32 1.43 -18.51
N LEU A 231 -26.61 2.21 -17.47
CA LEU A 231 -27.98 2.64 -17.15
C LEU A 231 -28.64 3.38 -18.31
N ASN A 232 -27.91 4.31 -18.93
CA ASN A 232 -28.39 5.05 -20.10
C ASN A 232 -28.64 4.12 -21.30
N SER A 233 -27.78 3.12 -21.52
CA SER A 233 -27.97 2.09 -22.54
C SER A 233 -29.26 1.29 -22.32
N PHE A 234 -29.50 0.81 -21.09
CA PHE A 234 -30.74 0.10 -20.76
C PHE A 234 -31.98 1.00 -20.94
N LYS A 235 -31.90 2.26 -20.53
CA LYS A 235 -33.00 3.23 -20.70
C LYS A 235 -33.33 3.46 -22.17
N GLN A 236 -32.33 3.70 -23.00
CA GLN A 236 -32.52 3.92 -24.43
C GLN A 236 -33.15 2.71 -25.11
N ARG A 237 -32.67 1.50 -24.80
CA ARG A 237 -33.22 0.24 -25.31
C ARG A 237 -34.65 0.02 -24.86
N MET A 238 -34.92 0.19 -23.56
CA MET A 238 -36.26 0.09 -23.00
C MET A 238 -37.25 1.01 -23.73
N VAL A 239 -36.90 2.29 -23.91
CA VAL A 239 -37.75 3.26 -24.61
C VAL A 239 -38.01 2.85 -26.05
N ALA A 240 -37.00 2.35 -26.78
CA ALA A 240 -37.17 1.91 -28.15
C ALA A 240 -38.15 0.72 -28.28
N TYR A 241 -37.99 -0.31 -27.45
CA TYR A 241 -38.91 -1.46 -27.46
C TYR A 241 -40.31 -1.10 -26.98
N GLN A 242 -40.42 -0.24 -25.96
CA GLN A 242 -41.72 0.22 -25.48
C GLN A 242 -42.44 1.04 -26.56
N THR A 243 -41.75 1.95 -27.23
CA THR A 243 -42.32 2.74 -28.33
C THR A 243 -42.75 1.84 -29.49
N ALA A 244 -41.94 0.84 -29.84
CA ALA A 244 -42.33 -0.14 -30.87
C ALA A 244 -43.56 -0.94 -30.46
N PHE A 245 -43.64 -1.40 -29.20
CA PHE A 245 -44.81 -2.11 -28.68
C PHE A 245 -46.07 -1.23 -28.69
N GLU A 246 -45.96 0.05 -28.29
CA GLU A 246 -47.09 0.98 -28.31
C GLU A 246 -47.58 1.30 -29.73
N ASN A 247 -46.66 1.41 -30.69
CA ASN A 247 -46.99 1.71 -32.08
C ASN A 247 -47.63 0.53 -32.83
N TYR A 248 -47.25 -0.70 -32.50
CA TYR A 248 -47.66 -1.90 -33.24
C TYR A 248 -48.59 -2.84 -32.46
N GLY A 249 -48.74 -2.64 -31.14
CA GLY A 249 -49.43 -3.55 -30.22
C GLY A 249 -50.83 -3.11 -29.79
N SER A 250 -51.53 -2.26 -30.55
CA SER A 250 -52.88 -1.79 -30.19
C SER A 250 -53.86 -2.91 -29.87
N ASP A 251 -53.70 -4.08 -30.49
CA ASP A 251 -54.55 -5.27 -30.32
C ASP A 251 -53.78 -6.52 -29.87
N VAL A 252 -52.49 -6.39 -29.55
CA VAL A 252 -51.59 -7.52 -29.22
C VAL A 252 -51.03 -7.35 -27.81
N SER A 253 -51.35 -8.29 -26.92
CA SER A 253 -50.73 -8.33 -25.58
C SER A 253 -49.30 -8.87 -25.65
N ALA A 254 -48.45 -8.39 -24.73
CA ALA A 254 -47.13 -8.96 -24.51
C ALA A 254 -47.21 -10.46 -24.21
N ASP A 255 -46.17 -11.21 -24.56
CA ASP A 255 -46.15 -12.67 -24.40
C ASP A 255 -46.22 -13.01 -22.90
N SER A 256 -47.40 -13.44 -22.46
CA SER A 256 -47.67 -13.74 -21.05
C SER A 256 -46.76 -14.83 -20.47
N THR A 257 -46.29 -15.78 -21.29
CA THR A 257 -45.38 -16.83 -20.83
C THR A 257 -43.99 -16.27 -20.60
N ALA A 258 -43.48 -15.49 -21.56
CA ALA A 258 -42.18 -14.83 -21.43
C ALA A 258 -42.19 -13.80 -20.29
N VAL A 259 -43.25 -13.00 -20.17
CA VAL A 259 -43.44 -12.04 -19.07
C VAL A 259 -43.47 -12.77 -17.73
N SER A 260 -44.20 -13.87 -17.60
CA SER A 260 -44.23 -14.65 -16.36
C SER A 260 -42.86 -15.25 -16.00
N GLN A 261 -42.06 -15.68 -16.98
CA GLN A 261 -40.71 -16.17 -16.75
C GLN A 261 -39.78 -15.03 -16.28
N ILE A 262 -39.89 -13.86 -16.91
CA ILE A 262 -39.18 -12.64 -16.50
C ILE A 262 -39.56 -12.25 -15.07
N ASP A 263 -40.84 -12.26 -14.73
CA ASP A 263 -41.31 -11.92 -13.38
C ASP A 263 -40.83 -12.92 -12.34
N GLN A 264 -40.78 -14.21 -12.68
CA GLN A 264 -40.26 -15.24 -11.79
C GLN A 264 -38.78 -15.01 -11.46
N VAL A 265 -37.94 -14.70 -12.46
CA VAL A 265 -36.53 -14.39 -12.20
C VAL A 265 -36.34 -13.02 -11.53
N SER A 266 -37.26 -12.08 -11.80
CA SER A 266 -37.26 -10.75 -11.20
C SER A 266 -37.91 -10.71 -9.81
N GLY A 267 -38.48 -11.82 -9.32
CA GLY A 267 -39.18 -11.86 -8.03
C GLY A 267 -38.30 -11.53 -6.81
N ASN A 268 -36.97 -11.58 -6.97
CA ASN A 268 -36.00 -11.19 -5.95
C ASN A 268 -35.50 -9.74 -6.09
N LEU A 269 -36.01 -8.98 -7.06
CA LEU A 269 -35.56 -7.62 -7.35
C LEU A 269 -35.70 -6.70 -6.14
N ASP A 270 -36.87 -6.67 -5.50
CA ASP A 270 -37.11 -5.83 -4.31
C ASP A 270 -36.19 -6.20 -3.14
N SER A 271 -35.89 -7.50 -2.99
CA SER A 271 -34.94 -7.97 -1.97
C SER A 271 -33.52 -7.52 -2.26
N ALA A 272 -33.09 -7.54 -3.53
CA ALA A 272 -31.78 -7.02 -3.95
C ALA A 272 -31.69 -5.51 -3.72
N ILE A 273 -32.72 -4.75 -4.13
CA ILE A 273 -32.80 -3.29 -3.90
C ILE A 273 -32.73 -2.97 -2.40
N SER A 274 -33.46 -3.71 -1.56
CA SER A 274 -33.38 -3.56 -0.10
C SER A 274 -31.97 -3.84 0.43
N THR A 275 -31.26 -4.79 -0.17
CA THR A 275 -29.87 -5.10 0.20
C THR A 275 -28.93 -3.95 -0.20
N PHE A 276 -29.10 -3.37 -1.39
CA PHE A 276 -28.35 -2.18 -1.82
C PHE A 276 -28.55 -1.01 -0.86
N GLN A 277 -29.79 -0.74 -0.46
CA GLN A 277 -30.12 0.32 0.51
C GLN A 277 -29.48 0.06 1.89
N LYS A 278 -29.52 -1.18 2.38
CA LYS A 278 -28.88 -1.55 3.65
C LYS A 278 -27.36 -1.40 3.57
N PHE A 279 -26.75 -1.75 2.44
CA PHE A 279 -25.34 -1.53 2.20
C PHE A 279 -24.99 -0.05 2.24
N ARG A 280 -25.77 0.79 1.55
CA ARG A 280 -25.59 2.25 1.57
C ARG A 280 -25.68 2.81 2.99
N GLN A 281 -26.69 2.41 3.75
CA GLN A 281 -26.84 2.84 5.14
C GLN A 281 -25.65 2.42 6.01
N ALA A 282 -25.12 1.20 5.81
CA ALA A 282 -23.93 0.74 6.54
C ALA A 282 -22.68 1.55 6.15
N LEU A 283 -22.52 1.89 4.87
CA LEU A 283 -21.44 2.78 4.42
C LEU A 283 -21.57 4.19 5.00
N ASP A 284 -22.78 4.78 5.02
CA ASP A 284 -23.03 6.08 5.63
C ASP A 284 -22.74 6.05 7.13
N GLN A 285 -23.13 4.98 7.83
CA GLN A 285 -22.79 4.77 9.24
C GLN A 285 -21.28 4.68 9.46
N ARG A 286 -20.59 3.96 8.58
CA ARG A 286 -19.12 3.84 8.59
C ARG A 286 -18.46 5.19 8.37
N GLU A 287 -18.86 5.92 7.34
CA GLU A 287 -18.32 7.24 7.01
C GLU A 287 -18.55 8.24 8.14
N ASN A 288 -19.77 8.31 8.69
CA ASN A 288 -20.06 9.20 9.84
C ASN A 288 -19.21 8.85 11.08
N THR A 289 -19.00 7.56 11.34
CA THR A 289 -18.14 7.10 12.44
C THR A 289 -16.68 7.54 12.24
N PHE A 290 -16.16 7.45 11.01
CA PHE A 290 -14.80 7.90 10.70
C PHE A 290 -14.66 9.41 10.57
N GLN A 291 -15.69 10.12 10.11
CA GLN A 291 -15.71 11.58 10.14
C GLN A 291 -15.67 12.09 11.59
N ARG A 292 -16.30 11.40 12.54
CA ARG A 292 -16.14 11.72 13.97
C ARG A 292 -14.70 11.55 14.44
N LEU A 293 -14.03 10.48 14.01
CA LEU A 293 -12.60 10.27 14.28
C LEU A 293 -11.73 11.38 13.66
N GLN A 294 -12.00 11.79 12.41
CA GLN A 294 -11.29 12.88 11.74
C GLN A 294 -11.65 14.27 12.29
N SER A 295 -12.86 14.47 12.80
CA SER A 295 -13.22 15.71 13.48
C SER A 295 -12.51 15.83 14.84
N ALA A 296 -12.19 14.70 15.48
CA ALA A 296 -11.27 14.67 16.62
C ALA A 296 -9.81 14.91 16.20
N GLU A 297 -9.43 14.64 14.94
CA GLU A 297 -8.15 15.09 14.35
C GLU A 297 -8.08 16.63 14.23
N ASN A 298 -9.22 17.34 14.28
CA ASN A 298 -9.28 18.79 14.40
C ASN A 298 -9.40 19.27 15.87
N ALA A 299 -9.42 18.37 16.87
CA ALA A 299 -9.06 18.74 18.24
C ALA A 299 -7.59 19.19 18.25
N SER A 300 -7.25 20.08 19.18
CA SER A 300 -6.11 21.00 19.05
C SER A 300 -4.82 20.33 18.55
N GLN A 301 -4.01 21.09 17.80
CA GLN A 301 -2.68 20.65 17.35
C GLN A 301 -1.84 20.01 18.48
N ASP A 302 -2.12 20.38 19.73
CA ASP A 302 -1.57 19.80 20.96
C ASP A 302 -1.86 18.29 21.10
N ASP A 303 -3.05 17.80 20.76
CA ASP A 303 -3.43 16.38 20.88
C ASP A 303 -2.73 15.48 19.85
N LEU A 304 -2.42 16.02 18.66
CA LEU A 304 -1.66 15.30 17.64
C LEU A 304 -0.17 15.28 17.97
N GLU A 305 0.37 16.36 18.54
CA GLU A 305 1.73 16.38 19.07
C GLU A 305 1.90 15.39 20.24
N ASN A 306 0.85 15.14 21.01
CA ASN A 306 0.87 14.19 22.13
C ASN A 306 1.23 12.76 21.72
N PHE A 307 0.75 12.24 20.58
CA PHE A 307 1.13 10.89 20.13
C PHE A 307 2.63 10.81 19.84
N ARG A 308 3.13 11.70 18.99
CA ARG A 308 4.54 11.70 18.57
C ARG A 308 5.46 11.87 19.78
N MET A 309 5.14 12.82 20.67
CA MET A 309 5.94 13.07 21.86
C MET A 309 5.88 11.90 22.85
N SER A 310 4.73 11.26 23.01
CA SER A 310 4.59 10.06 23.85
C SER A 310 5.38 8.88 23.29
N LEU A 311 5.37 8.68 21.98
CA LEU A 311 6.17 7.64 21.31
C LEU A 311 7.67 7.93 21.45
N ILE A 312 8.10 9.16 21.21
CA ILE A 312 9.50 9.57 21.41
C ILE A 312 9.92 9.36 22.86
N GLN A 313 9.10 9.77 23.83
CA GLN A 313 9.37 9.56 25.25
C GLN A 313 9.47 8.07 25.59
N HIS A 314 8.57 7.25 25.07
CA HIS A 314 8.61 5.79 25.28
C HIS A 314 9.91 5.19 24.73
N LEU A 315 10.30 5.52 23.50
CA LEU A 315 11.54 5.02 22.90
C LEU A 315 12.79 5.56 23.62
N SER A 316 12.78 6.83 23.99
CA SER A 316 13.86 7.45 24.75
C SER A 316 14.05 6.79 26.11
N THR A 317 12.97 6.43 26.80
CA THR A 317 13.04 5.81 28.14
C THR A 317 13.32 4.31 28.13
N THR A 318 12.87 3.60 27.09
CA THR A 318 12.93 2.12 27.03
C THR A 318 14.21 1.60 26.37
N ILE A 319 14.74 2.31 25.37
CA ILE A 319 15.94 1.89 24.63
C ILE A 319 17.20 2.35 25.36
N VAL A 320 18.04 1.38 25.75
CA VAL A 320 19.35 1.64 26.37
C VAL A 320 20.45 1.63 25.29
N VAL A 321 21.06 2.80 25.06
CA VAL A 321 22.15 2.95 24.08
C VAL A 321 23.50 2.83 24.79
N LYS A 322 24.16 1.69 24.64
CA LYS A 322 25.38 1.36 25.39
C LYS A 322 26.63 2.05 24.84
N GLU A 323 26.62 2.40 23.56
CA GLU A 323 27.77 2.97 22.86
C GLU A 323 27.89 4.49 23.07
N HIS A 324 26.86 5.15 23.61
CA HIS A 324 26.88 6.59 23.82
C HIS A 324 27.80 6.99 24.99
N ARG A 325 28.57 8.08 24.85
CA ARG A 325 29.55 8.50 25.88
C ARG A 325 28.93 9.11 27.12
N GLN A 326 27.81 9.82 26.97
CA GLN A 326 27.15 10.45 28.11
C GLN A 326 26.50 9.40 29.01
N ARG A 327 26.22 9.78 30.25
CA ARG A 327 25.43 8.96 31.17
C ARG A 327 24.02 8.75 30.61
N TYR A 328 23.48 7.56 30.82
CA TYR A 328 22.17 7.12 30.33
C TYR A 328 21.06 8.18 30.47
N GLN A 329 20.83 8.75 31.66
CA GLN A 329 19.75 9.72 31.86
C GLN A 329 19.89 11.00 31.02
N VAL A 330 21.14 11.47 30.82
CA VAL A 330 21.42 12.66 30.01
C VAL A 330 21.21 12.34 28.54
N GLU A 331 21.70 11.18 28.08
CA GLU A 331 21.52 10.70 26.72
C GLU A 331 20.04 10.56 26.36
N GLN A 332 19.24 9.97 27.25
CA GLN A 332 17.81 9.80 27.02
C GLN A 332 17.06 11.13 26.89
N PHE A 333 17.42 12.10 27.73
CA PHE A 333 16.86 13.44 27.67
C PHE A 333 17.25 14.15 26.37
N ASP A 334 18.54 14.15 26.03
CA ASP A 334 19.07 14.75 24.80
C ASP A 334 18.42 14.11 23.56
N ARG A 335 18.22 12.78 23.57
CA ARG A 335 17.57 12.05 22.48
C ARG A 335 16.10 12.43 22.34
N MET A 336 15.39 12.53 23.46
CA MET A 336 14.00 12.98 23.49
C MET A 336 13.85 14.39 22.91
N MET A 337 14.71 15.33 23.33
CA MET A 337 14.68 16.71 22.84
C MET A 337 15.04 16.80 21.35
N THR A 338 16.10 16.12 20.93
CA THR A 338 16.57 16.14 19.54
C THR A 338 15.54 15.52 18.59
N ALA A 339 14.93 14.39 18.98
CA ALA A 339 13.87 13.77 18.20
C ALA A 339 12.60 14.63 18.15
N GLY A 340 12.25 15.32 19.24
CA GLY A 340 11.09 16.22 19.31
C GLY A 340 11.17 17.39 18.32
N PHE A 341 12.36 17.91 18.05
CA PHE A 341 12.58 18.99 17.08
C PHE A 341 12.85 18.52 15.63
N SER A 342 12.89 17.20 15.39
CA SER A 342 13.16 16.67 14.05
C SER A 342 11.96 16.83 13.12
N SER A 343 12.10 17.67 12.10
CA SER A 343 11.08 17.86 11.06
C SER A 343 10.82 16.58 10.25
N GLN A 344 11.82 15.71 10.11
CA GLN A 344 11.68 14.42 9.43
C GLN A 344 10.75 13.47 10.19
N LEU A 345 10.80 13.49 11.53
CA LEU A 345 9.91 12.71 12.39
C LEU A 345 8.51 13.34 12.54
N ALA A 346 8.33 14.58 12.09
CA ALA A 346 7.05 15.28 12.08
C ALA A 346 6.18 14.97 10.85
N ASN A 347 6.73 14.29 9.83
CA ASN A 347 5.97 13.98 8.62
C ASN A 347 4.91 12.90 8.89
N LYS A 348 3.63 13.28 8.81
CA LYS A 348 2.47 12.40 9.05
C LYS A 348 2.18 11.40 7.93
N ARG A 349 2.62 11.72 6.70
CA ARG A 349 2.31 10.92 5.49
C ARG A 349 3.21 9.70 5.35
N GLN A 350 4.32 9.65 6.09
CA GLN A 350 5.21 8.49 6.04
C GLN A 350 4.66 7.33 6.85
N SER A 351 5.07 6.11 6.52
CA SER A 351 4.74 4.93 7.33
C SER A 351 5.49 4.95 8.66
N LEU A 352 4.93 4.29 9.67
CA LEU A 352 5.61 4.07 10.96
C LEU A 352 6.96 3.33 10.79
N ASP A 353 7.08 2.43 9.82
CA ASP A 353 8.34 1.74 9.50
C ASP A 353 9.43 2.71 9.03
N LYS A 354 9.05 3.66 8.15
CA LYS A 354 9.95 4.72 7.70
C LYS A 354 10.30 5.65 8.86
N TRP A 355 9.33 5.99 9.70
CA TRP A 355 9.53 6.78 10.91
C TRP A 355 10.55 6.10 11.85
N CYS A 356 10.42 4.79 12.10
CA CYS A 356 11.37 4.00 12.90
C CYS A 356 12.79 4.04 12.32
N THR A 357 12.89 3.97 10.98
CA THR A 357 14.17 4.05 10.28
C THR A 357 14.84 5.42 10.49
N LEU A 358 14.06 6.51 10.41
CA LEU A 358 14.56 7.85 10.66
C LEU A 358 14.96 8.07 12.12
N TYR A 359 14.20 7.51 13.07
CA TYR A 359 14.56 7.57 14.49
C TYR A 359 15.85 6.77 14.78
N ALA A 360 16.02 5.61 14.16
CA ALA A 360 17.25 4.83 14.27
C ALA A 360 18.47 5.54 13.67
N ASP A 361 18.30 6.25 12.53
CA ASP A 361 19.37 7.07 11.95
C ASP A 361 19.74 8.26 12.84
N LEU A 362 18.76 8.91 13.47
CA LEU A 362 18.98 9.96 14.46
C LEU A 362 19.80 9.42 15.65
N LEU A 363 19.41 8.26 16.18
CA LEU A 363 20.12 7.62 17.29
C LEU A 363 21.57 7.29 16.91
N GLN A 364 21.79 6.74 15.71
CA GLN A 364 23.14 6.45 15.21
C GLN A 364 23.98 7.72 15.06
N SER A 365 23.40 8.81 14.53
CA SER A 365 24.08 10.10 14.43
C SER A 365 24.44 10.67 15.81
N MET A 366 23.57 10.53 16.81
CA MET A 366 23.87 10.94 18.18
C MET A 366 25.02 10.14 18.79
N ILE A 367 25.07 8.82 18.57
CA ILE A 367 26.21 8.00 19.00
C ILE A 367 27.50 8.53 18.35
N GLU A 368 27.52 8.71 17.03
CA GLU A 368 28.71 9.19 16.31
C GLU A 368 29.17 10.58 16.79
N ASN A 369 28.23 11.50 16.97
CA ASN A 369 28.48 12.84 17.51
C ASN A 369 29.09 12.77 18.93
N SER A 370 28.61 11.84 19.78
CA SER A 370 29.15 11.66 21.13
C SER A 370 30.63 11.21 21.13
N HIS A 371 31.09 10.61 20.03
CA HIS A 371 32.49 10.21 19.81
C HIS A 371 33.29 11.22 18.96
N GLY A 372 32.73 12.40 18.67
CA GLY A 372 33.35 13.40 17.82
C GLY A 372 33.45 12.97 16.36
N ASN A 373 32.39 12.35 15.84
CA ASN A 373 32.30 11.76 14.49
C ASN A 373 33.32 10.64 14.24
N LYS A 374 33.78 9.97 15.31
CA LYS A 374 34.62 8.77 15.25
C LYS A 374 33.74 7.53 15.47
N SER A 375 34.03 6.44 14.78
CA SER A 375 33.26 5.20 14.91
C SER A 375 33.40 4.61 16.32
N PRO A 376 32.29 4.32 17.03
CA PRO A 376 32.32 3.71 18.36
C PRO A 376 32.83 2.26 18.35
N TYR A 377 32.78 1.59 17.19
CA TYR A 377 33.12 0.17 17.02
C TYR A 377 34.60 -0.09 16.72
N ILE A 378 35.40 0.96 16.52
CA ILE A 378 36.84 0.80 16.34
C ILE A 378 37.46 0.58 17.72
N LYS A 379 37.61 -0.70 18.12
CA LYS A 379 38.46 -1.15 19.25
C LYS A 379 39.93 -0.73 19.12
N ALA A 380 40.31 -0.17 17.96
CA ALA A 380 41.58 0.52 17.73
C ALA A 380 41.44 2.05 17.89
N ASN A 381 40.59 2.51 18.82
CA ASN A 381 40.93 3.74 19.54
C ASN A 381 42.24 3.43 20.25
N TYR A 382 43.35 3.65 19.52
CA TYR A 382 44.63 3.95 20.12
C TYR A 382 44.34 4.83 21.31
N ASP A 383 44.80 4.39 22.48
CA ASP A 383 44.70 5.11 23.74
C ASP A 383 44.65 6.62 23.49
N HIS A 384 43.58 7.25 23.97
CA HIS A 384 43.31 8.69 23.92
C HIS A 384 44.58 9.53 23.72
N PHE A 385 44.92 9.85 22.47
CA PHE A 385 46.12 10.65 22.19
C PHE A 385 46.01 12.07 22.77
N ASP A 386 44.78 12.51 23.07
CA ASP A 386 44.48 13.82 23.64
C ASP A 386 44.43 13.83 25.18
N GLU A 387 44.26 12.66 25.84
CA GLU A 387 44.11 12.59 27.31
C GLU A 387 45.21 11.79 28.02
N ALA A 388 45.89 10.87 27.32
CA ALA A 388 47.13 10.31 27.82
C ALA A 388 48.26 11.28 27.48
N THR A 389 48.74 12.01 28.48
CA THR A 389 50.09 12.60 28.44
C THR A 389 51.04 11.48 28.00
N VAL A 390 51.46 11.52 26.73
CA VAL A 390 52.49 10.60 26.22
C VAL A 390 53.65 10.75 27.18
N ARG A 391 53.90 9.73 28.01
CA ARG A 391 54.93 9.81 29.04
C ARG A 391 56.21 10.23 28.31
N PRO A 392 56.86 11.36 28.68
CA PRO A 392 57.95 11.94 27.90
C PRO A 392 59.05 10.92 27.57
N ILE A 393 59.23 9.92 28.42
CA ILE A 393 60.18 8.82 28.25
C ILE A 393 59.89 7.97 27.01
N ASN A 394 58.62 7.69 26.67
CA ASN A 394 58.28 6.82 25.54
C ASN A 394 58.48 7.52 24.19
N SER A 395 58.12 8.81 24.08
CA SER A 395 58.34 9.60 22.87
C SER A 395 59.83 9.90 22.64
N THR A 396 60.56 10.20 23.70
CA THR A 396 62.02 10.38 23.67
C THR A 396 62.72 9.11 23.21
N PHE A 397 62.19 7.94 23.61
CA PHE A 397 62.67 6.64 23.16
C PHE A 397 62.64 6.47 21.64
N PHE A 398 61.47 6.69 21.06
CA PHE A 398 61.25 6.52 19.63
C PHE A 398 62.01 7.58 18.82
N TYR A 399 62.12 8.80 19.33
CA TYR A 399 62.91 9.86 18.69
C TYR A 399 64.39 9.49 18.56
N TYR A 400 65.03 9.01 19.64
CA TYR A 400 66.43 8.61 19.59
C TYR A 400 66.66 7.31 18.81
N PHE A 401 65.68 6.39 18.81
CA PHE A 401 65.78 5.13 18.07
C PHE A 401 65.66 5.29 16.55
N PHE A 402 64.74 6.12 16.07
CA PHE A 402 64.57 6.39 14.63
C PHE A 402 65.49 7.49 14.11
N SER A 403 66.37 8.03 14.95
CA SER A 403 67.39 8.98 14.51
C SER A 403 68.44 8.29 13.64
N ALA A 404 68.91 8.98 12.59
CA ALA A 404 69.94 8.48 11.69
C ALA A 404 71.31 8.29 12.39
N GLU A 405 71.54 8.96 13.52
CA GLU A 405 72.82 8.96 14.22
C GLU A 405 73.01 7.70 15.08
N ALA A 406 74.14 7.02 14.92
CA ALA A 406 74.43 5.76 15.62
C ALA A 406 74.50 5.92 17.16
N TRP A 407 75.00 7.05 17.66
CA TRP A 407 75.11 7.30 19.10
C TRP A 407 73.73 7.51 19.77
N LYS A 408 72.77 8.12 19.06
CA LYS A 408 71.39 8.30 19.52
C LYS A 408 70.67 6.96 19.64
N ARG A 409 70.88 6.06 18.68
CA ARG A 409 70.40 4.66 18.75
C ARG A 409 71.05 3.88 19.89
N GLY A 410 72.35 4.11 20.15
CA GLY A 410 73.05 3.55 21.30
C GLY A 410 72.47 4.03 22.64
N PHE A 411 72.17 5.32 22.74
CA PHE A 411 71.55 5.93 23.92
C PHE A 411 70.12 5.40 24.16
N ALA A 412 69.34 5.19 23.09
CA ALA A 412 68.06 4.49 23.15
C ALA A 412 68.25 3.04 23.62
N LYS A 413 69.19 2.25 23.07
CA LYS A 413 69.43 0.88 23.58
C LYS A 413 69.79 0.86 25.07
N TRP A 414 70.58 1.84 25.53
CA TRP A 414 70.94 1.98 26.94
C TRP A 414 69.73 2.29 27.83
N MET A 415 68.90 3.28 27.46
CA MET A 415 67.70 3.61 28.22
C MET A 415 66.67 2.45 28.26
N LEU A 416 66.65 1.57 27.25
CA LEU A 416 65.74 0.42 27.18
C LEU A 416 66.29 -0.64 28.12
N SER A 417 67.61 -0.80 28.21
CA SER A 417 68.23 -1.76 29.11
C SER A 417 67.99 -1.44 30.61
N THR A 418 67.80 -0.15 30.93
CA THR A 418 67.60 0.36 32.30
C THR A 418 66.13 0.56 32.68
N ALA A 419 65.21 0.50 31.72
CA ALA A 419 63.78 0.57 32.01
C ALA A 419 63.31 -0.62 32.86
N ALA A 420 62.36 -0.37 33.78
CA ALA A 420 61.73 -1.41 34.56
C ALA A 420 60.70 -2.16 33.69
N TYR A 421 60.92 -3.46 33.48
CA TYR A 421 60.00 -4.31 32.71
C TYR A 421 59.16 -5.19 33.64
N PRO A 422 57.89 -5.45 33.30
CA PRO A 422 57.03 -6.37 34.05
C PRO A 422 57.60 -7.79 34.18
N ASN A 423 58.37 -8.25 33.18
CA ASN A 423 59.10 -9.51 33.23
C ASN A 423 60.27 -9.56 32.25
N HIS A 424 61.16 -10.54 32.43
CA HIS A 424 62.37 -10.71 31.63
C HIS A 424 62.10 -11.08 30.16
N LYS A 425 60.99 -11.78 29.88
CA LYS A 425 60.60 -12.13 28.49
C LYS A 425 60.23 -10.89 27.69
N MET A 426 59.52 -9.95 28.31
CA MET A 426 59.17 -8.66 27.72
C MET A 426 60.43 -7.81 27.48
N LYS A 427 61.35 -7.76 28.45
CA LYS A 427 62.66 -7.10 28.27
C LYS A 427 63.41 -7.66 27.05
N GLN A 428 63.47 -8.97 26.89
CA GLN A 428 64.13 -9.60 25.74
C GLN A 428 63.42 -9.33 24.41
N ALA A 429 62.09 -9.36 24.38
CA ALA A 429 61.32 -9.06 23.18
C ALA A 429 61.53 -7.61 22.71
N TYR A 430 61.51 -6.65 23.64
CA TYR A 430 61.82 -5.25 23.35
C TYR A 430 63.27 -5.10 22.88
N MET A 431 64.25 -5.67 23.60
CA MET A 431 65.66 -5.57 23.20
C MET A 431 65.95 -6.23 21.83
N ARG A 432 65.21 -7.27 21.42
CA ARG A 432 65.31 -7.88 20.08
C ARG A 432 64.62 -7.06 19.00
N PHE A 433 63.50 -6.41 19.31
CA PHE A 433 62.82 -5.52 18.38
C PHE A 433 63.66 -4.27 18.09
N PHE A 434 64.42 -3.81 19.10
CA PHE A 434 65.25 -2.61 19.02
C PHE A 434 66.76 -2.90 18.81
N SER A 435 67.18 -4.15 18.66
CA SER A 435 68.57 -4.52 18.31
C SER A 435 68.81 -4.36 16.83
#